data_AF-A0AAD3H725-F1
#
_entry.id   AF-A0AAD3H725-F1
#
_cell.length_a   1.000
_cell.length_b   1.000
_cell.length_c   1.000
_cell.angle_alpha   90.00
_cell.angle_beta   90.00
_cell.angle_gamma   90.00
#
_symmetry.space_group_name_H-M   'P 1'
#
loop_
_entity.id
_entity.type
_entity.pdbx_description
1 polymer ?
#
loop_
_entity_poly.entity_id
_entity_poly.type
_entity_poly.pdbx_seq_one_letter_code
_entity_poly.pdbx_strand_id
1 'polypeptide(L)'
;MSTKAASLKARNWKRKQNSLRFIQLSIVVFLACVSFIYCAFFYSFIIDVEKPSESHSISSQKDTISISLKLSHKDKTYQTSLKLPNEDAFTQTLKQCTEKSCKRFNPDETRPNLKRVAYIHTGTKASTELFNIVKEAFRQVDVEKNIDLIKTSHVPALGYGKSHGWTQIIRVMHSPLLLETLETMEFHKGQKLQLQQATDLSISTQGMRQIVRHHCRLSQVAAHTALYNIDLTSGDISTRVMHVIEEILGSDLKSSGLNSFLEKSMPNITKMNAQYSVNAEYMDAFTSTLQDELDSTNGLKKWPCRSFWDINEITQDAKNLAQEFVPECNADFVKCTVQFDVCEMNGGAKKCKKK
;
A
#
# COMPACT_ATOMS: atom_id res chain seq x y z
N MET A 1 56.05 -51.75 -36.37
CA MET A 1 56.14 -50.72 -35.30
C MET A 1 54.92 -49.79 -35.19
N SER A 2 53.87 -49.88 -36.02
CA SER A 2 52.76 -48.89 -36.05
C SER A 2 51.61 -49.13 -35.01
N THR A 3 51.42 -50.35 -34.52
CA THR A 3 50.23 -50.70 -33.70
C THR A 3 50.30 -50.29 -32.23
N LYS A 4 51.50 -50.14 -31.64
CA LYS A 4 51.66 -49.76 -30.22
C LYS A 4 51.33 -48.29 -29.96
N ALA A 5 51.65 -47.39 -30.89
CA ALA A 5 51.39 -45.95 -30.73
C ALA A 5 49.89 -45.61 -30.80
N ALA A 6 49.12 -46.29 -31.66
CA ALA A 6 47.67 -46.14 -31.74
C ALA A 6 46.97 -46.61 -30.45
N SER A 7 47.44 -47.72 -29.86
CA SER A 7 46.92 -48.27 -28.60
C SER A 7 47.12 -47.31 -27.40
N LEU A 8 48.28 -46.63 -27.33
CA LEU A 8 48.56 -45.63 -26.29
C LEU A 8 47.68 -44.37 -26.41
N LYS A 9 47.45 -43.87 -27.63
CA LYS A 9 46.54 -42.73 -27.85
C LYS A 9 45.09 -43.06 -27.48
N ALA A 10 44.61 -44.25 -27.83
CA ALA A 10 43.25 -44.69 -27.47
C ALA A 10 43.06 -44.82 -25.95
N ARG A 11 44.06 -45.32 -25.21
CA ARG A 11 44.02 -45.41 -23.74
C ARG A 11 44.00 -44.03 -23.07
N ASN A 12 44.79 -43.07 -23.56
CA ASN A 12 44.82 -41.72 -22.99
C ASN A 12 43.52 -40.95 -23.25
N TRP A 13 42.91 -41.11 -24.43
CA TRP A 13 41.62 -40.50 -24.74
C TRP A 13 40.50 -41.05 -23.83
N LYS A 14 40.46 -42.38 -23.63
CA LYS A 14 39.47 -43.03 -22.75
C LYS A 14 39.64 -42.59 -21.28
N ARG A 15 40.87 -42.39 -20.79
CA ARG A 15 41.12 -41.83 -19.45
C ARG A 15 40.61 -40.38 -19.32
N LYS A 16 40.85 -39.54 -20.33
CA LYS A 16 40.40 -38.14 -20.32
C LYS A 16 38.88 -38.04 -20.34
N GLN A 17 38.20 -38.90 -21.10
CA GLN A 17 36.74 -38.97 -21.15
C GLN A 17 36.13 -39.45 -19.82
N ASN A 18 36.74 -40.44 -19.17
CA ASN A 18 36.31 -40.91 -17.85
C ASN A 18 36.52 -39.85 -16.76
N SER A 19 37.62 -39.10 -16.81
CA SER A 19 37.88 -37.99 -15.89
C SER A 19 36.84 -36.87 -16.04
N LEU A 20 36.46 -36.52 -17.27
CA LEU A 20 35.43 -35.51 -17.52
C LEU A 20 34.05 -35.91 -16.97
N ARG A 21 33.67 -37.19 -17.15
CA ARG A 21 32.42 -37.74 -16.60
C ARG A 21 32.40 -37.73 -15.07
N PHE A 22 33.54 -37.99 -14.44
CA PHE A 22 33.66 -37.94 -12.99
C PHE A 22 33.46 -36.52 -12.46
N ILE A 23 34.07 -35.52 -13.11
CA ILE A 23 33.90 -34.10 -12.75
C ILE A 23 32.43 -33.67 -12.90
N GLN A 24 31.78 -34.05 -14.01
CA GLN A 24 30.36 -33.74 -14.22
C GLN A 24 29.47 -34.36 -13.14
N LEU A 25 29.73 -35.62 -12.77
CA LEU A 25 28.98 -36.29 -11.70
C LEU A 25 29.19 -35.61 -10.34
N SER A 26 30.42 -35.21 -10.01
CA SER A 26 30.73 -34.48 -8.77
C SER A 26 30.02 -33.13 -8.70
N ILE A 27 29.92 -32.39 -9.80
CA ILE A 27 29.19 -31.11 -9.84
C ILE A 27 27.69 -31.33 -9.59
N VAL A 28 27.09 -32.34 -10.21
CA VAL A 28 25.66 -32.64 -10.03
C VAL A 28 25.37 -33.05 -8.58
N VAL A 29 26.21 -33.89 -7.97
CA VAL A 29 26.08 -34.27 -6.56
C VAL A 29 26.23 -33.05 -5.64
N PHE A 30 27.20 -32.18 -5.90
CA PHE A 30 27.40 -30.96 -5.11
C PHE A 30 26.18 -30.04 -5.17
N LEU A 31 25.63 -29.79 -6.36
CA LEU A 31 24.43 -28.96 -6.52
C LEU A 31 23.20 -29.56 -5.82
N ALA A 32 23.04 -30.90 -5.87
CA ALA A 32 21.98 -31.58 -5.14
C ALA A 32 22.13 -31.43 -3.62
N CYS A 33 23.35 -31.54 -3.08
CA CYS A 33 23.62 -31.31 -1.66
C CYS A 33 23.33 -29.86 -1.23
N VAL A 34 23.73 -28.87 -2.03
CA VAL A 34 23.44 -27.44 -1.75
C VAL A 34 21.94 -27.18 -1.76
N SER A 35 21.21 -27.74 -2.74
CA SER A 35 19.75 -27.64 -2.79
C SER A 35 19.08 -28.28 -1.56
N PHE A 36 19.57 -29.44 -1.10
CA PHE A 36 19.02 -30.10 0.08
C PHE A 36 19.24 -29.27 1.35
N ILE A 37 20.43 -28.68 1.52
CA ILE A 37 20.72 -27.79 2.65
C ILE A 37 19.81 -26.55 2.61
N TYR A 38 19.62 -25.96 1.44
CA TYR A 38 18.74 -24.80 1.29
C TYR A 38 17.28 -25.15 1.64
N CYS A 39 16.76 -26.28 1.16
CA CYS A 39 15.42 -26.75 1.50
C CYS A 39 15.27 -27.03 2.99
N ALA A 40 16.27 -27.64 3.65
CA ALA A 40 16.23 -27.91 5.08
C ALA A 40 16.21 -26.60 5.90
N PHE A 41 16.99 -25.60 5.49
CA PHE A 41 17.01 -24.29 6.15
C PHE A 41 15.66 -23.57 6.01
N PHE A 42 15.07 -23.62 4.81
CA PHE A 42 13.77 -23.02 4.54
C PHE A 42 12.64 -23.72 5.31
N TYR A 43 12.70 -25.04 5.43
CA TYR A 43 11.70 -25.81 6.17
C TYR A 43 11.75 -25.53 7.68
N SER A 44 12.94 -25.41 8.27
CA SER A 44 13.09 -25.00 9.67
C SER A 44 12.55 -23.58 9.92
N PHE A 45 12.75 -22.66 8.97
CA PHE A 45 12.23 -21.30 9.06
C PHE A 45 10.69 -21.25 9.03
N ILE A 46 10.05 -22.09 8.21
CA ILE A 46 8.58 -22.15 8.15
C ILE A 46 7.98 -22.76 9.43
N ILE A 47 8.60 -23.80 10.01
CA ILE A 47 8.08 -24.44 11.23
C ILE A 47 8.15 -23.50 12.45
N ASP A 48 9.16 -22.63 12.55
CA ASP A 48 9.24 -21.68 13.66
C ASP A 48 8.18 -20.56 13.59
N VAL A 49 7.53 -20.37 12.44
CA VAL A 49 6.43 -19.39 12.27
C VAL A 49 5.08 -19.96 12.73
N GLU A 50 4.94 -21.27 12.91
CA GLU A 50 3.65 -21.93 13.11
C GLU A 50 3.47 -22.57 14.50
N LYS A 51 4.14 -22.07 15.54
CA LYS A 51 3.78 -22.43 16.93
C LYS A 51 2.64 -21.55 17.44
N PRO A 52 1.41 -22.08 17.60
CA PRO A 52 0.34 -21.35 18.27
C PRO A 52 0.71 -21.20 19.75
N SER A 53 0.65 -19.98 20.27
CA SER A 53 0.84 -19.74 21.70
C SER A 53 -0.29 -20.42 22.48
N GLU A 54 0.07 -21.34 23.36
CA GLU A 54 -0.84 -21.94 24.32
C GLU A 54 -1.51 -20.85 25.17
N SER A 55 -2.83 -20.88 25.21
CA SER A 55 -3.67 -19.98 25.97
C SER A 55 -3.61 -20.33 27.46
N HIS A 56 -3.05 -19.43 28.27
CA HIS A 56 -3.32 -19.39 29.70
C HIS A 56 -4.64 -18.67 29.96
N SER A 57 -5.58 -19.38 30.59
CA SER A 57 -6.81 -18.84 31.15
C SER A 57 -6.48 -17.97 32.37
N ILE A 58 -6.70 -16.66 32.27
CA ILE A 58 -6.63 -15.74 33.41
C ILE A 58 -7.97 -15.02 33.56
N SER A 59 -8.46 -15.15 34.80
CA SER A 59 -9.62 -14.52 35.38
C SER A 59 -9.66 -13.00 35.19
N SER A 60 -10.84 -12.52 34.82
CA SER A 60 -11.28 -11.13 34.70
C SER A 60 -10.79 -10.21 35.83
N GLN A 61 -9.85 -9.32 35.52
CA GLN A 61 -9.67 -8.04 36.22
C GLN A 61 -9.37 -6.96 35.16
N LYS A 62 -10.28 -5.98 35.04
CA LYS A 62 -10.22 -4.88 34.07
C LYS A 62 -9.13 -3.88 34.49
N ASP A 63 -7.88 -4.16 34.12
CA ASP A 63 -6.80 -3.18 34.27
C ASP A 63 -6.74 -2.29 33.03
N THR A 64 -6.98 -1.00 33.24
CA THR A 64 -6.76 0.03 32.22
C THR A 64 -5.25 0.24 32.10
N ILE A 65 -4.63 -0.31 31.06
CA ILE A 65 -3.21 -0.11 30.78
C ILE A 65 -3.00 1.31 30.25
N SER A 66 -2.64 2.25 31.14
CA SER A 66 -2.20 3.59 30.72
C SER A 66 -0.71 3.56 30.40
N ILE A 67 -0.37 3.39 29.11
CA ILE A 67 1.01 3.47 28.62
C ILE A 67 1.38 4.94 28.40
N SER A 68 2.11 5.53 29.34
CA SER A 68 2.79 6.82 29.16
C SER A 68 4.28 6.57 28.88
N LEU A 69 4.67 6.62 27.60
CA LEU A 69 6.07 6.47 27.18
C LEU A 69 6.60 7.80 26.60
N LYS A 70 7.69 8.29 27.19
CA LYS A 70 8.47 9.44 26.70
C LYS A 70 9.33 9.01 25.51
N LEU A 71 9.14 9.68 24.37
CA LEU A 71 9.82 9.42 23.09
C LEU A 71 11.32 9.79 23.17
N SER A 72 12.18 8.79 22.95
CA SER A 72 13.62 8.95 22.74
C SER A 72 14.08 7.90 21.74
N HIS A 73 14.27 8.27 20.47
CA HIS A 73 15.00 7.60 19.35
C HIS A 73 14.99 6.07 19.18
N LYS A 74 14.21 5.31 19.96
CA LYS A 74 13.95 3.88 19.84
C LYS A 74 12.53 3.66 19.31
N ASP A 75 12.19 4.35 18.22
CA ASP A 75 10.83 4.46 17.65
C ASP A 75 10.25 3.17 17.02
N LYS A 76 11.02 2.06 16.98
CA LYS A 76 10.50 0.79 16.46
C LYS A 76 9.44 0.15 17.35
N THR A 77 9.45 0.41 18.65
CA THR A 77 8.56 -0.28 19.62
C THR A 77 7.13 0.26 19.61
N TYR A 78 6.92 1.50 19.16
CA TYR A 78 5.60 2.13 19.13
C TYR A 78 4.79 1.77 17.88
N GLN A 79 5.45 1.73 16.71
CA GLN A 79 4.80 1.25 15.48
C GLN A 79 4.29 -0.19 15.63
N THR A 80 5.00 -1.03 16.40
CA THR A 80 4.53 -2.39 16.70
C THR A 80 3.28 -2.44 17.58
N SER A 81 3.02 -1.45 18.44
CA SER A 81 1.86 -1.50 19.35
C SER A 81 0.53 -1.09 18.72
N LEU A 82 0.56 -0.32 17.63
CA LEU A 82 -0.66 0.10 16.92
C LEU A 82 -0.96 -0.78 15.69
N LYS A 83 -0.06 -1.70 15.34
CA LYS A 83 -0.23 -2.63 14.23
C LYS A 83 -1.33 -3.64 14.55
N LEU A 84 -2.30 -3.80 13.66
CA LEU A 84 -3.37 -4.77 13.82
C LEU A 84 -2.89 -6.20 13.47
N PRO A 85 -3.40 -7.27 14.12
CA PRO A 85 -3.00 -8.66 13.88
C PRO A 85 -3.07 -9.15 12.42
N ASN A 86 -3.90 -8.53 11.57
CA ASN A 86 -4.06 -8.89 10.15
C ASN A 86 -3.66 -7.75 9.18
N GLU A 87 -2.92 -6.75 9.67
CA GLU A 87 -2.54 -5.61 8.84
C GLU A 87 -1.55 -5.97 7.72
N ASP A 88 -0.70 -6.99 7.95
CA ASP A 88 0.19 -7.49 6.91
C ASP A 88 -0.59 -8.10 5.75
N ALA A 89 -1.67 -8.84 6.03
CA ALA A 89 -2.56 -9.37 5.01
C ALA A 89 -3.20 -8.23 4.21
N PHE A 90 -3.67 -7.18 4.87
CA PHE A 90 -4.16 -5.97 4.20
C PHE A 90 -3.09 -5.34 3.30
N THR A 91 -1.90 -5.09 3.83
CA THR A 91 -0.81 -4.43 3.10
C THR A 91 -0.37 -5.23 1.88
N GLN A 92 -0.30 -6.56 2.00
CA GLN A 92 0.01 -7.47 0.89
C GLN A 92 -1.04 -7.48 -0.22
N THR A 93 -2.28 -7.08 0.07
CA THR A 93 -3.34 -6.98 -0.94
C THR A 93 -3.30 -5.68 -1.74
N LEU A 94 -2.53 -4.68 -1.29
CA LEU A 94 -2.39 -3.41 -1.97
C LEU A 94 -1.58 -3.57 -3.26
N LYS A 95 -2.27 -3.44 -4.40
CA LYS A 95 -1.65 -3.57 -5.71
C LYS A 95 -0.96 -2.27 -6.13
N GLN A 96 0.10 -2.39 -6.91
CA GLN A 96 0.77 -1.29 -7.61
C GLN A 96 0.91 -1.63 -9.10
N CYS A 97 1.06 -0.61 -9.93
CA CYS A 97 1.29 -0.77 -11.36
C CYS A 97 2.38 0.20 -11.79
N THR A 98 3.61 -0.29 -11.89
CA THR A 98 4.81 0.52 -12.15
C THR A 98 5.49 0.18 -13.48
N GLU A 99 5.08 -0.89 -14.17
CA GLU A 99 5.77 -1.41 -15.36
C GLU A 99 5.14 -0.99 -16.70
N LYS A 100 5.85 -1.31 -17.80
CA LYS A 100 5.41 -1.11 -19.20
C LYS A 100 4.06 -1.77 -19.55
N SER A 101 3.59 -2.71 -18.74
CA SER A 101 2.31 -3.42 -18.92
C SER A 101 1.10 -2.59 -18.47
N CYS A 102 1.31 -1.52 -17.70
CA CYS A 102 0.25 -0.63 -17.25
C CYS A 102 -0.21 0.26 -18.42
N LYS A 103 -1.52 0.31 -18.67
CA LYS A 103 -2.04 1.23 -19.69
C LYS A 103 -1.86 2.66 -19.18
N ARG A 104 -1.26 3.50 -20.01
CA ARG A 104 -1.22 4.95 -19.79
C ARG A 104 -2.30 5.56 -20.66
N PHE A 105 -3.18 6.32 -20.03
CA PHE A 105 -4.19 7.08 -20.75
C PHE A 105 -3.89 8.56 -20.63
N ASN A 106 -3.84 9.25 -21.76
CA ASN A 106 -3.91 10.70 -21.78
C ASN A 106 -5.36 11.12 -22.11
N PRO A 107 -6.08 11.72 -21.15
CA PRO A 107 -7.43 12.22 -21.39
C PRO A 107 -7.49 13.51 -22.20
N ASP A 108 -6.40 14.28 -22.27
CA ASP A 108 -6.35 15.56 -22.97
C ASP A 108 -5.67 15.39 -24.34
N GLU A 109 -6.51 15.20 -25.37
CA GLU A 109 -6.05 15.05 -26.75
C GLU A 109 -5.39 16.32 -27.31
N THR A 110 -5.69 17.49 -26.73
CA THR A 110 -5.12 18.78 -27.17
C THR A 110 -3.72 19.01 -26.61
N ARG A 111 -3.39 18.37 -25.48
CA ARG A 111 -2.07 18.43 -24.83
C ARG A 111 -1.52 17.01 -24.64
N PRO A 112 -1.02 16.36 -25.71
CA PRO A 112 -0.59 14.96 -25.68
C PRO A 112 0.57 14.68 -24.71
N ASN A 113 1.33 15.70 -24.34
CA ASN A 113 2.44 15.61 -23.39
C ASN A 113 2.04 15.87 -21.93
N LEU A 114 0.81 16.33 -21.67
CA LEU A 114 0.33 16.59 -20.32
C LEU A 114 0.14 15.28 -19.56
N LYS A 115 0.78 15.18 -18.40
CA LYS A 115 0.57 14.10 -17.43
C LYS A 115 -0.36 14.61 -16.34
N ARG A 116 -1.59 14.08 -16.26
CA ARG A 116 -2.49 14.32 -15.12
C ARG A 116 -2.18 13.30 -14.04
N VAL A 117 -1.59 13.76 -12.95
CA VAL A 117 -1.14 12.92 -11.84
C VAL A 117 -2.07 13.16 -10.65
N ALA A 118 -2.83 12.14 -10.27
CA ALA A 118 -3.66 12.21 -9.06
C ALA A 118 -2.84 11.83 -7.82
N TYR A 119 -2.74 12.73 -6.86
CA TYR A 119 -2.23 12.47 -5.52
C TYR A 119 -3.43 12.15 -4.62
N ILE A 120 -3.63 10.86 -4.36
CA ILE A 120 -4.80 10.34 -3.65
C ILE A 120 -4.42 9.98 -2.22
N HIS A 121 -5.10 10.62 -1.27
CA HIS A 121 -4.87 10.45 0.16
C HIS A 121 -6.18 10.52 0.94
N THR A 122 -6.19 9.99 2.16
CA THR A 122 -7.38 9.92 3.02
C THR A 122 -7.68 11.20 3.80
N GLY A 123 -6.84 12.23 3.68
CA GLY A 123 -7.05 13.54 4.30
C GLY A 123 -6.09 13.90 5.43
N THR A 124 -5.16 13.03 5.84
CA THR A 124 -4.30 13.31 7.01
C THR A 124 -3.42 14.56 6.84
N LYS A 125 -2.98 15.14 7.97
CA LYS A 125 -2.04 16.28 7.97
C LYS A 125 -0.71 15.91 7.31
N ALA A 126 -0.16 14.74 7.63
CA ALA A 126 1.11 14.27 7.09
C ALA A 126 1.05 14.06 5.56
N SER A 127 -0.06 13.52 5.04
CA SER A 127 -0.27 13.41 3.59
C SER A 127 -0.44 14.77 2.91
N THR A 128 -1.13 15.72 3.55
CA THR A 128 -1.25 17.08 3.02
C THR A 128 0.12 17.77 2.95
N GLU A 129 0.98 17.59 3.95
CA GLU A 129 2.33 18.14 3.93
C GLU A 129 3.18 17.48 2.84
N LEU A 130 3.11 16.14 2.71
CA LEU A 130 3.81 15.44 1.64
C LEU A 130 3.37 15.92 0.25
N PHE A 131 2.09 16.20 0.04
CA PHE A 131 1.62 16.80 -1.21
C PHE A 131 2.35 18.11 -1.53
N ASN A 132 2.49 19.00 -0.54
CA ASN A 132 3.18 20.28 -0.73
C ASN A 132 4.64 20.08 -1.12
N ILE A 133 5.31 19.11 -0.48
CA ILE A 133 6.70 18.74 -0.82
C ILE A 133 6.80 18.19 -2.24
N VAL A 134 5.92 17.25 -2.62
CA VAL A 134 5.89 16.67 -3.97
C VAL A 134 5.59 17.74 -5.03
N LYS A 135 4.67 18.65 -4.74
CA LYS A 135 4.36 19.79 -5.61
C LYS A 135 5.57 20.68 -5.81
N GLU A 136 6.27 21.04 -4.74
CA GLU A 136 7.48 21.86 -4.82
C GLU A 136 8.64 21.14 -5.51
N ALA A 137 8.74 19.82 -5.32
CA ALA A 137 9.70 18.98 -6.02
C ALA A 137 9.50 19.02 -7.55
N PHE A 138 8.25 18.99 -8.03
CA PHE A 138 7.95 19.18 -9.45
C PHE A 138 8.25 20.60 -9.96
N ARG A 139 8.19 21.62 -9.10
CA ARG A 139 8.56 22.99 -9.48
C ARG A 139 10.06 23.16 -9.71
N GLN A 140 10.86 22.50 -8.88
CA GLN A 140 12.32 22.61 -8.97
C GLN A 140 12.91 22.05 -10.26
N VAL A 141 12.18 21.18 -10.96
CA VAL A 141 12.64 20.55 -12.20
C VAL A 141 12.02 21.17 -13.46
N ASP A 142 11.32 22.32 -13.35
CA ASP A 142 10.71 23.12 -14.44
C ASP A 142 9.81 22.32 -15.40
N VAL A 143 9.05 21.37 -14.85
CA VAL A 143 8.14 20.46 -15.57
C VAL A 143 6.67 20.77 -15.31
N GLU A 144 6.37 21.78 -14.49
CA GLU A 144 5.00 22.15 -14.09
C GLU A 144 4.11 22.43 -15.32
N LYS A 145 4.69 22.85 -16.45
CA LYS A 145 3.97 23.06 -17.72
C LYS A 145 3.40 21.77 -18.33
N ASN A 146 3.97 20.61 -18.01
CA ASN A 146 3.59 19.30 -18.56
C ASN A 146 3.01 18.36 -17.50
N ILE A 147 2.89 18.79 -16.24
CA ILE A 147 2.32 18.00 -15.16
C ILE A 147 1.18 18.77 -14.50
N ASP A 148 0.00 18.19 -14.55
CA ASP A 148 -1.15 18.62 -13.76
C ASP A 148 -1.25 17.71 -12.53
N LEU A 149 -0.69 18.17 -11.41
CA LEU A 149 -0.71 17.45 -10.14
C LEU A 149 -1.99 17.82 -9.36
N ILE A 150 -2.88 16.84 -9.20
CA ILE A 150 -4.21 17.02 -8.63
C ILE A 150 -4.26 16.35 -7.26
N LYS A 151 -4.53 17.11 -6.20
CA LYS A 151 -4.78 16.55 -4.86
C LYS A 151 -6.25 16.17 -4.72
N THR A 152 -6.55 14.94 -4.30
CA THR A 152 -7.94 14.51 -4.05
C THR A 152 -8.01 13.37 -3.04
N SER A 153 -9.17 13.18 -2.41
CA SER A 153 -9.55 11.99 -1.64
C SER A 153 -10.57 11.11 -2.37
N HIS A 154 -11.11 11.59 -3.49
CA HIS A 154 -12.06 10.85 -4.30
C HIS A 154 -11.37 9.66 -4.97
N VAL A 155 -11.97 8.48 -4.82
CA VAL A 155 -11.51 7.31 -5.57
C VAL A 155 -11.83 7.47 -7.07
N PRO A 156 -11.01 6.89 -7.95
CA PRO A 156 -11.33 6.82 -9.37
C PRO A 156 -12.68 6.13 -9.62
N ALA A 157 -13.44 6.66 -10.59
CA ALA A 157 -14.64 6.02 -11.10
C ALA A 157 -14.33 4.59 -11.58
N LEU A 158 -15.16 3.62 -11.19
CA LEU A 158 -15.14 2.27 -11.70
C LEU A 158 -15.29 2.30 -13.23
N GLY A 159 -14.29 1.77 -13.89
CA GLY A 159 -14.21 1.72 -15.34
C GLY A 159 -12.81 1.34 -15.78
N TYR A 160 -12.68 0.87 -17.02
CA TYR A 160 -11.38 0.49 -17.55
C TYR A 160 -10.59 1.74 -17.99
N GLY A 161 -9.55 2.09 -17.24
CA GLY A 161 -8.54 3.08 -17.62
C GLY A 161 -9.11 4.50 -17.77
N LYS A 162 -9.65 4.83 -18.95
CA LYS A 162 -10.00 6.20 -19.37
C LYS A 162 -11.07 6.91 -18.52
N SER A 163 -11.76 6.19 -17.65
CA SER A 163 -12.93 6.68 -16.92
C SER A 163 -12.60 7.68 -15.83
N HIS A 164 -11.41 7.64 -15.24
CA HIS A 164 -11.09 8.52 -14.11
C HIS A 164 -10.26 9.76 -14.50
N GLY A 165 -9.95 9.95 -15.78
CA GLY A 165 -9.31 11.19 -16.25
C GLY A 165 -7.88 11.44 -15.76
N TRP A 166 -7.15 10.39 -15.34
CA TRP A 166 -5.76 10.52 -14.86
C TRP A 166 -4.81 9.63 -15.66
N THR A 167 -3.58 10.10 -15.81
CA THR A 167 -2.49 9.35 -16.48
C THR A 167 -1.77 8.45 -15.49
N GLN A 168 -1.53 8.95 -14.27
CA GLN A 168 -0.83 8.28 -13.18
C GLN A 168 -1.50 8.60 -11.84
N ILE A 169 -1.35 7.70 -10.88
CA ILE A 169 -1.87 7.85 -9.52
C ILE A 169 -0.73 7.65 -8.52
N ILE A 170 -0.62 8.55 -7.56
CA ILE A 170 0.17 8.39 -6.35
C ILE A 170 -0.82 8.10 -5.22
N ARG A 171 -0.81 6.88 -4.69
CA ARG A 171 -1.55 6.48 -3.50
C ARG A 171 -0.69 6.74 -2.28
N VAL A 172 -1.25 7.43 -1.30
CA VAL A 172 -0.59 7.70 -0.02
C VAL A 172 -1.31 6.89 1.06
N MET A 173 -0.52 6.24 1.91
CA MET A 173 -1.01 5.42 3.01
C MET A 173 -0.13 5.62 4.25
N HIS A 174 -0.66 5.29 5.43
CA HIS A 174 0.11 5.29 6.68
C HIS A 174 -0.01 3.92 7.32
N SER A 175 1.13 3.30 7.69
CA SER A 175 1.12 2.14 8.58
C SER A 175 1.60 2.54 9.99
N PRO A 176 0.85 2.30 11.07
CA PRO A 176 -0.28 1.37 11.11
C PRO A 176 -1.61 1.88 10.53
N LEU A 177 -2.42 1.00 9.96
CA LEU A 177 -3.75 1.33 9.39
C LEU A 177 -4.66 2.02 10.43
N LEU A 178 -4.52 1.62 11.69
CA LEU A 178 -5.18 2.26 12.82
C LEU A 178 -4.80 3.74 12.93
N LEU A 179 -3.52 4.08 12.78
CA LEU A 179 -3.05 5.47 12.79
C LEU A 179 -3.67 6.27 11.64
N GLU A 180 -3.68 5.71 10.42
CA GLU A 180 -4.33 6.34 9.26
C GLU A 180 -5.80 6.65 9.55
N THR A 181 -6.49 5.70 10.20
CA THR A 181 -7.89 5.86 10.57
C THR A 181 -8.10 7.01 11.55
N LEU A 182 -7.35 7.02 12.63
CA LEU A 182 -7.51 8.03 13.67
C LEU A 182 -7.20 9.43 13.13
N GLU A 183 -6.08 9.59 12.42
CA GLU A 183 -5.70 10.90 11.85
C GLU A 183 -6.69 11.39 10.79
N THR A 184 -7.21 10.49 9.95
CA THR A 184 -8.25 10.81 8.96
C THR A 184 -9.51 11.31 9.66
N MET A 185 -9.98 10.57 10.66
CA MET A 185 -11.19 10.95 11.39
C MET A 185 -11.01 12.27 12.14
N GLU A 186 -9.87 12.51 12.79
CA GLU A 186 -9.58 13.79 13.45
C GLU A 186 -9.56 14.97 12.47
N PHE A 187 -8.94 14.76 11.31
CA PHE A 187 -8.87 15.80 10.27
C PHE A 187 -10.26 16.21 9.81
N HIS A 188 -11.14 15.25 9.52
CA HIS A 188 -12.50 15.52 9.02
C HIS A 188 -13.45 16.02 10.09
N LYS A 189 -13.30 15.55 11.33
CA LYS A 189 -14.10 16.02 12.46
C LYS A 189 -13.69 17.43 12.91
N GLY A 190 -12.50 17.90 12.52
CA GLY A 190 -11.91 19.18 12.95
C GLY A 190 -11.58 19.23 14.45
N GLN A 191 -11.57 18.09 15.12
CA GLN A 191 -11.32 17.96 16.55
C GLN A 191 -10.64 16.63 16.86
N LYS A 192 -9.86 16.60 17.94
CA LYS A 192 -9.18 15.38 18.39
C LYS A 192 -10.19 14.32 18.84
N LEU A 193 -9.93 13.07 18.51
CA LEU A 193 -10.73 11.93 18.95
C LEU A 193 -10.33 11.58 20.39
N GLN A 194 -11.33 11.37 21.25
CA GLN A 194 -11.11 10.93 22.61
C GLN A 194 -11.45 9.45 22.68
N LEU A 195 -10.44 8.58 22.49
CA LEU A 195 -10.57 7.11 22.43
C LEU A 195 -10.95 6.43 23.77
N GLN A 196 -11.78 7.10 24.55
CA GLN A 196 -12.32 6.67 25.83
C GLN A 196 -13.86 6.60 25.80
N GLN A 197 -14.51 7.10 24.74
CA GLN A 197 -15.98 7.13 24.62
C GLN A 197 -16.50 6.08 23.62
N ALA A 198 -17.59 5.39 23.94
CA ALA A 198 -18.17 4.37 23.05
C ALA A 198 -18.64 4.93 21.68
N THR A 199 -19.05 6.20 21.64
CA THR A 199 -19.40 6.91 20.40
C THR A 199 -18.21 7.04 19.46
N ASP A 200 -17.03 7.33 20.00
CA ASP A 200 -15.80 7.45 19.22
C ASP A 200 -15.34 6.08 18.69
N LEU A 201 -15.66 4.98 19.37
CA LEU A 201 -15.40 3.62 18.88
C LEU A 201 -16.21 3.28 17.62
N SER A 202 -17.52 3.54 17.65
CA SER A 202 -18.40 3.29 16.49
C SER A 202 -18.00 4.16 15.29
N ILE A 203 -17.74 5.45 15.52
CA ILE A 203 -17.29 6.38 14.49
C ILE A 203 -15.97 5.91 13.88
N SER A 204 -14.99 5.52 14.70
CA SER A 204 -13.66 5.15 14.21
C SER A 204 -13.65 3.81 13.49
N THR A 205 -14.41 2.81 13.96
CA THR A 205 -14.56 1.52 13.24
C THR A 205 -15.25 1.70 11.89
N GLN A 206 -16.27 2.56 11.80
CA GLN A 206 -16.87 2.94 10.52
C GLN A 206 -15.86 3.67 9.62
N GLY A 207 -15.06 4.58 10.18
CA GLY A 207 -13.97 5.25 9.49
C GLY A 207 -12.97 4.26 8.89
N MET A 208 -12.57 3.24 9.65
CA MET A 208 -11.65 2.21 9.14
C MET A 208 -12.25 1.44 7.96
N ARG A 209 -13.55 1.12 8.00
CA ARG A 209 -14.23 0.50 6.85
C ARG A 209 -14.12 1.37 5.60
N GLN A 210 -14.33 2.68 5.73
CA GLN A 210 -14.20 3.58 4.58
C GLN A 210 -12.78 3.61 4.03
N ILE A 211 -11.76 3.64 4.90
CA ILE A 211 -10.35 3.65 4.49
C ILE A 211 -9.96 2.33 3.81
N VAL A 212 -10.36 1.18 4.37
CA VAL A 212 -10.11 -0.12 3.76
C VAL A 212 -10.79 -0.21 2.39
N ARG A 213 -12.03 0.26 2.26
CA ARG A 213 -12.77 0.30 0.97
C ARG A 213 -12.14 1.26 -0.03
N HIS A 214 -11.62 2.39 0.43
CA HIS A 214 -10.88 3.36 -0.38
C HIS A 214 -9.64 2.71 -1.00
N HIS A 215 -8.79 2.06 -0.18
CA HIS A 215 -7.59 1.36 -0.64
C HIS A 215 -7.90 0.12 -1.50
N CYS A 216 -9.01 -0.57 -1.23
CA CYS A 216 -9.53 -1.67 -2.04
C CYS A 216 -9.82 -1.20 -3.47
N ARG A 217 -10.54 -0.06 -3.63
CA ARG A 217 -10.85 0.50 -4.96
C ARG A 217 -9.60 0.95 -5.71
N LEU A 218 -8.66 1.60 -5.05
CA LEU A 218 -7.39 2.00 -5.66
C LEU A 218 -6.59 0.79 -6.17
N SER A 219 -6.60 -0.31 -5.41
CA SER A 219 -5.92 -1.55 -5.81
C SER A 219 -6.54 -2.17 -7.07
N GLN A 220 -7.82 -1.93 -7.35
CA GLN A 220 -8.47 -2.43 -8.56
C GLN A 220 -8.13 -1.56 -9.78
N VAL A 221 -7.95 -0.25 -9.58
CA VAL A 221 -7.48 0.65 -10.64
C VAL A 221 -6.03 0.37 -11.04
N ALA A 222 -5.20 -0.14 -10.12
CA ALA A 222 -3.86 -0.61 -10.44
C ALA A 222 -3.81 -1.74 -11.50
N ALA A 223 -4.94 -2.36 -11.89
CA ALA A 223 -4.95 -3.29 -13.01
C ALA A 223 -4.81 -2.61 -14.38
N HIS A 224 -5.09 -1.31 -14.46
CA HIS A 224 -5.24 -0.60 -15.73
C HIS A 224 -4.53 0.76 -15.78
N THR A 225 -4.18 1.34 -14.65
CA THR A 225 -3.56 2.66 -14.58
C THR A 225 -2.29 2.57 -13.76
N ALA A 226 -1.25 3.28 -14.20
CA ALA A 226 -0.01 3.39 -13.45
C ALA A 226 -0.29 3.97 -12.05
N LEU A 227 0.08 3.21 -11.02
CA LEU A 227 -0.21 3.52 -9.64
C LEU A 227 1.01 3.21 -8.78
N TYR A 228 1.44 4.23 -8.03
CA TYR A 228 2.57 4.18 -7.12
C TYR A 228 2.09 4.31 -5.67
N ASN A 229 2.63 3.49 -4.77
CA ASN A 229 2.28 3.54 -3.34
C ASN A 229 3.39 4.24 -2.55
N ILE A 230 3.02 5.22 -1.73
CA ILE A 230 3.90 5.88 -0.76
C ILE A 230 3.35 5.61 0.64
N ASP A 231 4.11 4.85 1.43
CA ASP A 231 3.83 4.64 2.84
C ASP A 231 4.61 5.64 3.69
N LEU A 232 3.88 6.51 4.40
CA LEU A 232 4.47 7.61 5.18
C LEU A 232 5.33 7.13 6.35
N THR A 233 5.15 5.89 6.79
CA THR A 233 5.85 5.36 7.96
C THR A 233 7.03 4.47 7.59
N SER A 234 7.26 4.28 6.28
CA SER A 234 8.48 3.66 5.79
C SER A 234 9.68 4.51 6.18
N GLY A 235 10.72 3.86 6.72
CA GLY A 235 11.96 4.54 7.13
C GLY A 235 12.75 5.17 5.97
N ASP A 236 12.27 5.01 4.74
CA ASP A 236 12.92 5.46 3.51
C ASP A 236 11.95 6.27 2.62
N ILE A 237 11.10 7.07 3.26
CA ILE A 237 10.08 7.88 2.56
C ILE A 237 10.68 8.80 1.49
N SER A 238 11.86 9.38 1.74
CA SER A 238 12.56 10.26 0.78
C SER A 238 12.90 9.53 -0.51
N THR A 239 13.48 8.33 -0.41
CA THR A 239 13.86 7.52 -1.59
C THR A 239 12.63 7.06 -2.36
N ARG A 240 11.55 6.69 -1.66
CA ARG A 240 10.29 6.34 -2.31
C ARG A 240 9.69 7.51 -3.08
N VAL A 241 9.68 8.70 -2.48
CA VAL A 241 9.19 9.92 -3.13
C VAL A 241 10.07 10.27 -4.33
N MET A 242 11.39 10.20 -4.20
CA MET A 242 12.33 10.38 -5.33
C MET A 242 12.01 9.42 -6.47
N HIS A 243 11.89 8.12 -6.18
CA HIS A 243 11.59 7.11 -7.17
C HIS A 243 10.25 7.38 -7.88
N VAL A 244 9.21 7.78 -7.15
CA VAL A 244 7.92 8.15 -7.76
C VAL A 244 8.05 9.37 -8.68
N ILE A 245 8.81 10.38 -8.27
CA ILE A 245 9.06 11.58 -9.07
C ILE A 245 9.85 11.22 -10.33
N GLU A 246 10.90 10.41 -10.21
CA GLU A 246 11.71 9.92 -11.34
C GLU A 246 10.86 9.10 -12.33
N GLU A 247 9.98 8.22 -11.84
CA GLU A 247 9.06 7.44 -12.66
C GLU A 247 8.03 8.30 -13.40
N ILE A 248 7.54 9.36 -12.74
CA ILE A 248 6.61 10.31 -13.35
C ILE A 248 7.32 11.16 -14.41
N LEU A 249 8.57 11.57 -14.17
CA LEU A 249 9.30 12.47 -15.05
C LEU A 249 10.01 11.74 -16.20
N GLY A 250 10.44 10.51 -15.99
CA GLY A 250 11.29 9.77 -16.91
C GLY A 250 12.75 10.16 -16.79
N SER A 251 13.56 9.73 -17.76
CA SER A 251 15.03 9.87 -17.79
C SER A 251 15.58 11.30 -17.82
N ASP A 252 14.72 12.32 -17.91
CA ASP A 252 15.10 13.71 -18.12
C ASP A 252 15.51 14.45 -16.83
N LEU A 253 15.66 13.72 -15.71
CA LEU A 253 15.86 14.30 -14.39
C LEU A 253 17.35 14.57 -14.09
N LYS A 254 17.70 15.83 -13.82
CA LYS A 254 18.98 16.20 -13.17
C LYS A 254 18.81 16.13 -11.64
N SER A 255 19.20 15.01 -11.05
CA SER A 255 18.83 14.61 -9.68
C SER A 255 19.52 15.35 -8.53
N SER A 256 20.60 16.12 -8.78
CA SER A 256 21.44 16.62 -7.69
C SER A 256 20.77 17.66 -6.78
N GLY A 257 19.92 18.55 -7.31
CA GLY A 257 19.18 19.54 -6.51
C GLY A 257 17.99 18.94 -5.76
N LEU A 258 17.30 17.99 -6.39
CA LEU A 258 16.06 17.41 -5.88
C LEU A 258 16.28 16.54 -4.63
N ASN A 259 17.34 15.73 -4.64
CA ASN A 259 17.71 14.89 -3.50
C ASN A 259 17.92 15.71 -2.23
N SER A 260 18.71 16.80 -2.33
CA SER A 260 18.99 17.68 -1.20
C SER A 260 17.72 18.34 -0.65
N PHE A 261 16.80 18.74 -1.53
CA PHE A 261 15.52 19.30 -1.12
C PHE A 261 14.66 18.30 -0.34
N LEU A 262 14.52 17.06 -0.83
CA LEU A 262 13.71 16.05 -0.17
C LEU A 262 14.31 15.63 1.17
N GLU A 263 15.63 15.41 1.24
CA GLU A 263 16.33 15.09 2.49
C GLU A 263 16.08 16.16 3.58
N LYS A 264 16.03 17.44 3.18
CA LYS A 264 15.76 18.55 4.10
C LYS A 264 14.29 18.63 4.54
N SER A 265 13.36 18.25 3.67
CA SER A 265 11.92 18.48 3.89
C SER A 265 11.21 17.30 4.58
N MET A 266 11.66 16.07 4.35
CA MET A 266 11.04 14.85 4.89
C MET A 266 11.07 14.69 6.42
N PRO A 267 12.10 15.14 7.17
CA PRO A 267 12.12 15.00 8.63
C PRO A 267 10.93 15.64 9.35
N ASN A 268 10.27 16.61 8.72
CA ASN A 268 9.08 17.25 9.28
C ASN A 268 7.87 16.32 9.24
N ILE A 269 7.71 15.48 8.21
CA ILE A 269 6.61 14.53 8.07
C ILE A 269 6.72 13.44 9.14
N THR A 270 7.92 12.88 9.33
CA THR A 270 8.15 11.81 10.32
C THR A 270 7.82 12.26 11.75
N LYS A 271 7.95 13.55 12.05
CA LYS A 271 7.62 14.14 13.35
C LYS A 271 6.13 14.42 13.56
N MET A 272 5.31 14.38 12.50
CA MET A 272 3.88 14.69 12.59
C MET A 272 3.01 13.52 13.07
N ASN A 273 3.59 12.33 13.26
CA ASN A 273 2.85 11.18 13.74
C ASN A 273 2.34 11.44 15.16
N ALA A 274 1.02 11.53 15.30
CA ALA A 274 0.40 11.79 16.59
C ALA A 274 0.52 10.57 17.52
N GLN A 275 0.70 10.85 18.82
CA GLN A 275 0.75 9.82 19.85
C GLN A 275 -0.69 9.50 20.29
N TYR A 276 -1.17 8.32 19.88
CA TYR A 276 -2.42 7.74 20.35
C TYR A 276 -2.18 6.70 21.43
N SER A 277 -3.06 6.69 22.43
CA SER A 277 -3.20 5.59 23.38
C SER A 277 -4.55 4.95 23.09
N VAL A 278 -4.51 3.66 22.75
CA VAL A 278 -5.68 2.87 22.36
C VAL A 278 -5.82 1.76 23.39
N ASN A 279 -7.01 1.60 23.97
CA ASN A 279 -7.25 0.52 24.92
C ASN A 279 -7.51 -0.81 24.19
N ALA A 280 -7.54 -1.92 24.95
CA ALA A 280 -7.72 -3.26 24.38
C ALA A 280 -9.06 -3.41 23.62
N GLU A 281 -10.16 -2.82 24.14
CA GLU A 281 -11.49 -2.88 23.51
C GLU A 281 -11.48 -2.25 22.11
N TYR A 282 -10.81 -1.11 21.95
CA TYR A 282 -10.64 -0.48 20.63
C TYR A 282 -9.80 -1.36 19.70
N MET A 283 -8.68 -1.89 20.18
CA MET A 283 -7.82 -2.78 19.39
C MET A 283 -8.59 -4.01 18.89
N ASP A 284 -9.41 -4.63 19.75
CA ASP A 284 -10.24 -5.77 19.39
C ASP A 284 -11.29 -5.40 18.34
N ALA A 285 -11.96 -4.26 18.51
CA ALA A 285 -12.97 -3.77 17.57
C ALA A 285 -12.39 -3.43 16.19
N PHE A 286 -11.22 -2.79 16.14
CA PHE A 286 -10.52 -2.55 14.87
C PHE A 286 -10.04 -3.86 14.25
N THR A 287 -9.48 -4.78 15.04
CA THR A 287 -9.06 -6.09 14.53
C THR A 287 -10.23 -6.84 13.91
N SER A 288 -11.38 -6.88 14.59
CA SER A 288 -12.61 -7.48 14.08
C SER A 288 -13.12 -6.78 12.82
N THR A 289 -13.07 -5.45 12.79
CA THR A 289 -13.50 -4.66 11.62
C THR A 289 -12.62 -4.91 10.40
N LEU A 290 -11.30 -5.00 10.58
CA LEU A 290 -10.37 -5.29 9.49
C LEU A 290 -10.62 -6.70 8.95
N GLN A 291 -10.76 -7.67 9.86
CA GLN A 291 -11.02 -9.05 9.48
C GLN A 291 -12.34 -9.18 8.69
N ASP A 292 -13.42 -8.53 9.13
CA ASP A 292 -14.71 -8.54 8.42
C ASP A 292 -14.61 -7.91 7.01
N GLU A 293 -13.87 -6.80 6.84
CA GLU A 293 -13.65 -6.23 5.52
C GLU A 293 -12.78 -7.15 4.63
N LEU A 294 -11.74 -7.78 5.17
CA LEU A 294 -10.93 -8.75 4.43
C LEU A 294 -11.77 -9.97 4.00
N ASP A 295 -12.54 -10.55 4.91
CA ASP A 295 -13.37 -11.73 4.62
C ASP A 295 -14.46 -11.41 3.60
N SER A 296 -15.21 -10.33 3.80
CA SER A 296 -16.33 -9.95 2.92
C SER A 296 -15.89 -9.54 1.50
N THR A 297 -14.62 -9.21 1.32
CA THR A 297 -14.00 -8.81 0.04
C THR A 297 -13.01 -9.85 -0.53
N ASN A 298 -12.88 -11.02 0.09
CA ASN A 298 -11.89 -12.04 -0.29
C ASN A 298 -10.46 -11.45 -0.37
N GLY A 299 -10.02 -10.81 0.72
CA GLY A 299 -8.74 -10.13 0.82
C GLY A 299 -8.61 -8.96 -0.18
N LEU A 300 -9.63 -8.10 -0.25
CA LEU A 300 -9.73 -6.96 -1.18
C LEU A 300 -9.67 -7.33 -2.68
N LYS A 301 -9.90 -8.61 -3.04
CA LYS A 301 -9.86 -9.08 -4.44
C LYS A 301 -11.22 -9.00 -5.14
N LYS A 302 -12.32 -8.94 -4.39
CA LYS A 302 -13.70 -8.89 -4.92
C LYS A 302 -14.00 -7.56 -5.60
N TRP A 303 -14.51 -7.61 -6.84
CA TRP A 303 -14.87 -6.44 -7.64
C TRP A 303 -16.38 -6.33 -7.94
N PRO A 304 -16.95 -5.11 -7.95
CA PRO A 304 -16.52 -3.94 -7.18
C PRO A 304 -16.30 -4.24 -5.69
N CYS A 305 -15.43 -3.45 -5.04
CA CYS A 305 -15.39 -3.39 -3.58
C CYS A 305 -16.77 -3.00 -3.03
N ARG A 306 -16.96 -3.22 -1.73
CA ARG A 306 -18.19 -2.81 -1.05
C ARG A 306 -18.41 -1.30 -1.17
N SER A 307 -19.69 -0.93 -1.17
CA SER A 307 -20.10 0.47 -1.26
C SER A 307 -19.63 1.25 -0.03
N PHE A 308 -19.29 2.52 -0.15
CA PHE A 308 -19.00 3.35 1.04
C PHE A 308 -20.26 3.55 1.90
N TRP A 309 -21.44 3.39 1.30
CA TRP A 309 -22.72 3.49 1.99
C TRP A 309 -23.19 2.17 2.61
N ASP A 310 -22.54 1.04 2.33
CA ASP A 310 -22.90 -0.29 2.85
C ASP A 310 -22.45 -0.46 4.31
N ILE A 311 -23.08 0.32 5.20
CA ILE A 311 -22.94 0.34 6.65
C ILE A 311 -24.37 0.46 7.21
N ASN A 312 -24.77 -0.47 8.08
CA ASN A 312 -26.16 -0.57 8.57
C ASN A 312 -26.65 0.74 9.23
N GLU A 313 -25.83 1.31 10.10
CA GLU A 313 -26.09 2.55 10.82
C GLU A 313 -24.91 3.50 10.64
N ILE A 314 -24.93 4.27 9.57
CA ILE A 314 -23.85 5.20 9.25
C ILE A 314 -24.01 6.51 10.02
N THR A 315 -23.03 6.82 10.86
CA THR A 315 -22.94 8.10 11.61
C THR A 315 -22.78 9.27 10.64
N GLN A 316 -23.11 10.49 11.05
CA GLN A 316 -22.93 11.66 10.17
C GLN A 316 -21.46 11.87 9.79
N ASP A 317 -20.53 11.64 10.72
CA ASP A 317 -19.09 11.71 10.45
C ASP A 317 -18.65 10.68 9.40
N ALA A 318 -19.14 9.44 9.52
CA ALA A 318 -18.86 8.40 8.52
C ALA A 318 -19.54 8.68 7.17
N LYS A 319 -20.70 9.36 7.14
CA LYS A 319 -21.32 9.83 5.88
C LYS A 319 -20.49 10.92 5.21
N ASN A 320 -19.99 11.88 5.98
CA ASN A 320 -19.13 12.93 5.47
C ASN A 320 -17.87 12.31 4.85
N LEU A 321 -17.23 11.40 5.57
CA LEU A 321 -16.06 10.67 5.05
C LEU A 321 -16.39 9.85 3.79
N ALA A 322 -17.53 9.14 3.78
CA ALA A 322 -17.98 8.41 2.60
C ALA A 322 -18.13 9.34 1.39
N GLN A 323 -18.76 10.50 1.56
CA GLN A 323 -18.96 11.51 0.51
C GLN A 323 -17.65 12.05 -0.06
N GLU A 324 -16.59 12.08 0.74
CA GLU A 324 -15.26 12.47 0.27
C GLU A 324 -14.54 11.37 -0.50
N PHE A 325 -14.83 10.10 -0.22
CA PHE A 325 -14.18 8.97 -0.88
C PHE A 325 -14.91 8.46 -2.11
N VAL A 326 -16.21 8.79 -2.30
CA VAL A 326 -16.92 8.39 -3.53
C VAL A 326 -16.28 9.02 -4.77
N PRO A 327 -16.47 8.45 -5.98
CA PRO A 327 -15.98 9.09 -7.21
C PRO A 327 -16.60 10.46 -7.47
N GLU A 328 -15.86 11.36 -8.09
CA GLU A 328 -16.33 12.68 -8.51
C GLU A 328 -16.67 12.69 -10.01
N CYS A 329 -17.89 12.29 -10.37
CA CYS A 329 -18.28 12.13 -11.78
C CYS A 329 -18.43 13.45 -12.56
N ASN A 330 -18.38 14.59 -11.87
CA ASN A 330 -18.43 15.91 -12.48
C ASN A 330 -17.03 16.52 -12.71
N ALA A 331 -15.97 15.84 -12.26
CA ALA A 331 -14.61 16.32 -12.46
C ALA A 331 -14.19 16.22 -13.92
N ASP A 332 -13.25 17.08 -14.31
CA ASP A 332 -12.73 17.12 -15.67
C ASP A 332 -12.21 15.76 -16.11
N PHE A 333 -12.64 15.35 -17.31
CA PHE A 333 -12.28 14.09 -17.95
C PHE A 333 -12.72 12.81 -17.21
N VAL A 334 -13.52 12.93 -16.15
CA VAL A 334 -14.11 11.78 -15.45
C VAL A 334 -15.40 11.35 -16.13
N LYS A 335 -15.60 10.04 -16.24
CA LYS A 335 -16.79 9.40 -16.80
C LYS A 335 -17.21 8.24 -15.91
N CYS A 336 -18.26 8.45 -15.13
CA CYS A 336 -18.91 7.39 -14.37
C CYS A 336 -19.94 6.67 -15.22
N THR A 337 -19.48 5.71 -16.01
CA THR A 337 -20.36 4.89 -16.86
C THR A 337 -20.94 3.70 -16.10
N VAL A 338 -20.34 3.33 -14.97
CA VAL A 338 -20.81 2.21 -14.14
C VAL A 338 -21.88 2.74 -13.18
N GLN A 339 -23.07 2.13 -13.23
CA GLN A 339 -24.21 2.52 -12.38
C GLN A 339 -23.87 2.56 -10.89
N PHE A 340 -22.93 1.71 -10.46
CA PHE A 340 -22.46 1.69 -9.10
C PHE A 340 -21.84 3.03 -8.69
N ASP A 341 -20.98 3.67 -9.50
CA ASP A 341 -20.39 4.98 -9.17
C ASP A 341 -21.42 6.10 -9.13
N VAL A 342 -22.31 6.10 -10.13
CA VAL A 342 -23.43 7.07 -10.18
C VAL A 342 -24.27 6.94 -8.92
N CYS A 343 -24.47 5.71 -8.43
CA CYS A 343 -25.16 5.50 -7.18
C CYS A 343 -24.36 5.97 -5.95
N GLU A 344 -23.06 5.67 -5.89
CA GLU A 344 -22.18 6.13 -4.80
C GLU A 344 -22.25 7.64 -4.64
N MET A 345 -22.15 8.39 -5.74
CA MET A 345 -22.27 9.86 -5.69
C MET A 345 -23.59 10.36 -5.10
N ASN A 346 -24.67 9.61 -5.28
CA ASN A 346 -26.01 10.00 -4.86
C ASN A 346 -26.37 9.55 -3.43
N GLY A 347 -25.41 9.01 -2.66
CA GLY A 347 -25.59 8.75 -1.23
C GLY A 347 -26.47 7.56 -0.86
N GLY A 348 -26.76 6.64 -1.79
CA GLY A 348 -27.82 5.64 -1.62
C GLY A 348 -27.37 4.19 -1.46
N ALA A 349 -27.00 3.73 -0.26
CA ALA A 349 -26.62 2.33 0.02
C ALA A 349 -27.55 1.26 -0.59
N LYS A 350 -28.86 1.41 -0.36
CA LYS A 350 -29.88 0.47 -0.83
C LYS A 350 -30.06 0.50 -2.35
N LYS A 351 -29.69 1.61 -2.99
CA LYS A 351 -29.76 1.80 -4.46
C LYS A 351 -28.52 1.28 -5.17
N CYS A 352 -27.40 1.08 -4.46
CA CYS A 352 -26.12 0.66 -5.05
C CYS A 352 -25.95 -0.86 -5.10
N LYS A 353 -26.99 -1.62 -4.68
CA LYS A 353 -27.00 -3.08 -4.82
C LYS A 353 -27.01 -3.42 -6.31
N LYS A 354 -25.98 -4.17 -6.75
CA LYS A 354 -25.84 -4.72 -8.10
C LYS A 354 -27.19 -5.31 -8.54
N LYS A 355 -27.74 -4.82 -9.66
CA LYS A 355 -28.69 -5.62 -10.44
C LYS A 355 -27.93 -6.75 -11.12
#